data_AF-A0A5K3G092-F1
#
_entry.id   AF-A0A5K3G092-F1
#
_cell.length_a   1.000
_cell.length_b   1.000
_cell.length_c   1.000
_cell.angle_alpha   90.00
_cell.angle_beta   90.00
_cell.angle_gamma   90.00
#
_symmetry.space_group_name_H-M   'P 1'
#
loop_
_entity.id
_entity.type
_entity.pdbx_description
1 polymer ?
#
loop_
_entity_poly.entity_id
_entity_poly.type
_entity_poly.pdbx_seq_one_letter_code
_entity_poly.pdbx_strand_id
1 'polypeptide(L)'
;MHIASIVGRARVLGFPFASKIMSSVACGISHFVSEASAPPPIEFIAHRERIWQQLKKEYDQFVAAQARSPIEITLPDGSALEGKAWETRPIDIARKLNKKIADKIVIAKVNGKLWDLERPLEGNASLEFLNFEDKDGQYVFWHSSAHVMGEAMEKIFGGHLCYGPPVEEGFYYDMFTEGR
;
A
#
# COMPACT_ATOMS: atom_id res chain seq x y z
N MET A 1 -4.43 -8.47 15.03
CA MET A 1 -4.70 -7.49 13.96
C MET A 1 -3.54 -7.54 12.99
N HIS A 2 -3.74 -8.14 11.81
CA HIS A 2 -2.74 -8.12 10.73
C HIS A 2 -2.82 -6.74 10.07
N ILE A 3 -1.75 -5.97 10.19
CA ILE A 3 -1.60 -4.65 9.57
C ILE A 3 -0.87 -4.90 8.25
N ALA A 4 -1.57 -4.81 7.13
CA ALA A 4 -0.95 -4.73 5.81
C ALA A 4 -0.17 -3.41 5.78
N SER A 5 1.16 -3.50 5.75
CA SER A 5 2.04 -2.34 5.76
C SER A 5 2.25 -1.87 4.31
N ILE A 6 1.44 -0.93 3.85
CA ILE A 6 1.66 -0.26 2.57
C ILE A 6 1.48 1.25 2.75
N VAL A 7 2.60 1.94 3.02
CA VAL A 7 2.77 3.36 2.65
C VAL A 7 4.15 3.48 2.00
N GLY A 8 4.19 3.16 0.71
CA GLY A 8 5.34 3.32 -0.16
C GLY A 8 5.21 4.60 -0.97
N ARG A 9 6.12 5.54 -0.73
CA ARG A 9 6.23 6.87 -1.34
C ARG A 9 6.36 6.79 -2.87
N ALA A 10 5.35 7.24 -3.62
CA ALA A 10 5.45 7.43 -5.07
C ALA A 10 6.27 8.67 -5.41
N ARG A 11 7.44 8.49 -6.04
CA ARG A 11 8.27 9.59 -6.58
C ARG A 11 8.17 9.55 -8.11
N VAL A 12 7.36 10.45 -8.67
CA VAL A 12 7.19 10.59 -10.12
C VAL A 12 8.43 11.29 -10.71
N LEU A 13 9.09 10.63 -11.65
CA LEU A 13 10.22 11.15 -12.43
C LEU A 13 9.71 12.18 -13.46
N GLY A 14 10.39 13.31 -13.53
CA GLY A 14 10.05 14.42 -14.43
C GLY A 14 10.38 14.16 -15.89
N PHE A 15 9.45 14.56 -16.76
CA PHE A 15 9.68 14.85 -18.19
C PHE A 15 8.93 16.15 -18.55
N PRO A 16 9.46 16.99 -19.46
CA PRO A 16 9.03 18.37 -19.62
C PRO A 16 7.75 18.51 -20.45
N PHE A 17 6.88 19.42 -20.01
CA PHE A 17 5.57 19.72 -20.59
C PHE A 17 5.70 20.72 -21.75
N ALA A 18 5.25 20.32 -22.95
CA ALA A 18 5.03 21.24 -24.06
C ALA A 18 3.61 21.82 -23.99
N SER A 19 3.53 23.15 -23.86
CA SER A 19 2.31 23.95 -23.80
C SER A 19 1.58 23.97 -25.16
N LYS A 20 0.30 23.60 -25.16
CA LYS A 20 -0.68 24.15 -26.11
C LYS A 20 -2.06 24.29 -25.46
N ILE A 21 -2.50 25.54 -25.43
CA ILE A 21 -3.75 26.06 -24.84
C ILE A 21 -4.91 25.78 -25.81
N MET A 22 -6.03 25.23 -25.32
CA MET A 22 -7.36 25.42 -25.92
C MET A 22 -8.48 25.47 -24.86
N SER A 23 -8.98 26.69 -24.68
CA SER A 23 -10.34 27.16 -24.37
C SER A 23 -11.39 26.20 -23.78
N SER A 24 -11.70 26.45 -22.49
CA SER A 24 -13.02 26.71 -21.89
C SER A 24 -14.23 25.80 -22.22
N VAL A 25 -14.54 24.90 -21.29
CA VAL A 25 -15.92 24.67 -20.80
C VAL A 25 -15.84 24.65 -19.27
N ALA A 26 -16.42 25.65 -18.62
CA ALA A 26 -16.41 25.78 -17.17
C ALA A 26 -17.48 24.85 -16.54
N CYS A 27 -17.03 23.75 -15.92
CA CYS A 27 -17.80 23.03 -14.91
C CYS A 27 -17.28 23.45 -13.53
N GLY A 28 -18.16 24.01 -12.70
CA GLY A 28 -17.85 24.72 -11.45
C GLY A 28 -17.42 23.84 -10.27
N ILE A 29 -16.35 23.05 -10.42
CA ILE A 29 -15.69 22.32 -9.32
C ILE A 29 -14.20 22.77 -9.18
N SER A 30 -13.74 23.75 -9.97
CA SER A 30 -12.31 24.09 -10.07
C SER A 30 -11.79 25.11 -9.06
N HIS A 31 -12.27 25.15 -7.82
CA HIS A 31 -11.41 25.66 -6.74
C HIS A 31 -10.42 24.56 -6.38
N PHE A 32 -9.44 24.40 -7.28
CA PHE A 32 -8.28 23.54 -7.14
C PHE A 32 -7.63 23.82 -5.78
N VAL A 33 -7.55 22.79 -4.94
CA VAL A 33 -6.61 22.75 -3.82
C VAL A 33 -5.22 22.81 -4.45
N SER A 34 -4.63 24.00 -4.51
CA SER A 34 -3.21 24.14 -4.83
C SER A 34 -2.41 23.76 -3.59
N GLU A 35 -1.24 23.15 -3.77
CA GLU A 35 -0.33 22.85 -2.65
C GLU A 35 0.05 24.12 -1.87
N ALA A 36 0.00 25.29 -2.53
CA ALA A 36 0.22 26.60 -1.93
C ALA A 36 -0.95 27.12 -1.06
N SER A 37 -2.13 26.50 -1.13
CA SER A 37 -3.32 26.85 -0.34
C SER A 37 -3.68 25.81 0.72
N ALA A 38 -2.86 24.77 0.89
CA ALA A 38 -3.07 23.76 1.93
C ALA A 38 -2.83 24.38 3.33
N PRO A 39 -3.61 23.97 4.36
CA PRO A 39 -3.36 24.41 5.73
C PRO A 39 -1.95 24.00 6.18
N PRO A 40 -1.37 24.71 7.18
CA PRO A 40 -0.05 24.36 7.71
C PRO A 40 -0.04 22.89 8.17
N PRO A 41 1.07 22.15 7.96
CA PRO A 41 1.14 20.74 8.30
C PRO A 41 0.83 20.50 9.78
N ILE A 42 -0.05 19.54 10.04
CA ILE A 42 -0.50 19.25 11.40
C ILE A 42 0.59 18.50 12.16
N GLU A 43 0.85 18.91 13.39
CA GLU A 43 1.99 18.42 14.19
C GLU A 43 2.00 16.88 14.33
N PHE A 44 0.83 16.26 14.48
CA PHE A 44 0.73 14.81 14.66
C PHE A 44 1.20 14.02 13.43
N ILE A 45 1.13 14.57 12.22
CA ILE A 45 1.63 13.90 11.01
C ILE A 45 3.15 13.77 11.09
N ALA A 46 3.85 14.87 11.38
CA ALA A 46 5.30 14.86 11.54
C ALA A 46 5.75 13.98 12.72
N HIS A 47 4.96 13.93 13.80
CA HIS A 47 5.21 12.99 14.90
C HIS A 47 5.08 11.52 14.48
N ARG A 48 3.99 11.15 13.79
CA ARG A 48 3.76 9.79 13.27
C ARG A 48 4.86 9.37 12.29
N GLU A 49 5.27 10.27 11.40
CA GLU A 49 6.37 10.02 10.46
C GLU A 49 7.69 9.73 11.19
N ARG A 50 8.05 10.49 12.23
CA ARG A 50 9.26 10.24 13.03
C ARG A 50 9.23 8.86 13.68
N ILE A 51 8.11 8.47 14.29
CA ILE A 51 7.93 7.15 14.89
C ILE A 51 8.06 6.07 13.81
N TRP A 52 7.38 6.23 12.68
CA TRP A 52 7.45 5.28 11.57
C TRP A 52 8.88 5.11 11.08
N GLN A 53 9.63 6.19 10.88
CA GLN A 53 11.03 6.11 10.41
C GLN A 53 11.91 5.35 11.41
N GLN A 54 11.71 5.58 12.70
CA GLN A 54 12.44 4.86 13.75
C GLN A 54 12.12 3.37 13.73
N LEU A 55 10.84 3.00 13.79
CA LEU A 55 10.40 1.60 13.79
C LEU A 55 10.76 0.87 12.49
N LYS A 56 10.66 1.57 11.35
CA LYS A 56 11.03 1.03 10.06
C LYS A 56 12.52 0.73 10.00
N LYS A 57 13.36 1.63 10.52
CA LYS A 57 14.81 1.41 10.62
C LYS A 57 15.15 0.21 11.50
N GLU A 58 14.51 0.08 12.67
CA GLU A 58 14.68 -1.07 13.55
C GLU A 58 14.26 -2.38 12.88
N TYR A 59 13.12 -2.36 12.18
CA TYR A 59 12.64 -3.51 11.41
C TYR A 59 13.60 -3.88 10.27
N ASP A 60 14.11 -2.91 9.52
CA ASP A 60 15.05 -3.16 8.42
C ASP A 60 16.37 -3.74 8.94
N GLN A 61 16.85 -3.26 10.08
CA GLN A 61 18.01 -3.83 10.78
C GLN A 61 17.74 -5.26 11.24
N PHE A 62 16.55 -5.52 11.79
CA PHE A 62 16.11 -6.85 12.18
C PHE A 62 16.09 -7.79 10.97
N VAL A 63 15.45 -7.41 9.87
CA VAL A 63 15.41 -8.22 8.63
C VAL A 63 16.81 -8.45 8.06
N ALA A 64 17.70 -7.45 8.12
CA ALA A 64 19.08 -7.60 7.66
C ALA A 64 19.91 -8.54 8.54
N ALA A 65 19.61 -8.61 9.84
CA ALA A 65 20.29 -9.51 10.78
C ALA A 65 19.84 -10.97 10.66
N GLN A 66 18.69 -11.24 10.03
CA GLN A 66 18.18 -12.60 9.89
C GLN A 66 18.98 -13.46 8.90
N ALA A 67 19.13 -14.73 9.23
CA ALA A 67 19.84 -15.70 8.39
C ALA A 67 19.12 -15.93 7.05
N ARG A 68 19.89 -15.98 5.97
CA ARG A 68 19.41 -16.27 4.59
C ARG A 68 19.44 -17.78 4.32
N SER A 69 18.62 -18.53 5.05
CA SER A 69 18.50 -19.98 4.84
C SER A 69 17.74 -20.29 3.55
N PRO A 70 18.11 -21.35 2.82
CA PRO A 70 17.30 -21.86 1.71
C PRO A 70 15.89 -22.19 2.18
N ILE A 71 14.89 -21.80 1.40
CA ILE A 71 13.47 -22.10 1.64
C ILE A 71 12.84 -22.67 0.38
N GLU A 72 11.85 -23.52 0.57
CA GLU A 72 11.02 -24.08 -0.48
C GLU A 72 9.66 -23.37 -0.50
N ILE A 73 9.24 -22.94 -1.69
CA ILE A 73 8.02 -22.18 -1.91
C ILE A 73 7.13 -22.97 -2.86
N THR A 74 5.97 -23.41 -2.37
CA THR A 74 5.03 -24.22 -3.13
C THR A 74 3.95 -23.33 -3.75
N LEU A 75 3.75 -23.42 -5.06
CA LEU A 75 2.70 -22.74 -5.80
C LEU A 75 1.44 -23.63 -5.91
N PRO A 76 0.25 -23.05 -6.20
CA PRO A 76 -1.00 -23.80 -6.30
C PRO A 76 -1.03 -24.81 -7.45
N ASP A 77 -0.15 -24.66 -8.45
CA ASP A 77 0.04 -25.63 -9.53
C ASP A 77 0.86 -26.87 -9.10
N GLY A 78 1.31 -26.91 -7.84
CA GLY A 78 2.14 -27.97 -7.29
C GLY A 78 3.63 -27.80 -7.59
N SER A 79 4.04 -26.73 -8.29
CA SER A 79 5.45 -26.46 -8.52
C SER A 79 6.13 -25.93 -7.26
N ALA A 80 7.38 -26.35 -7.06
CA ALA A 80 8.23 -25.88 -5.98
C ALA A 80 9.31 -24.94 -6.53
N LEU A 81 9.49 -23.80 -5.87
CA LEU A 81 10.50 -22.81 -6.19
C LEU A 81 11.46 -22.65 -5.00
N GLU A 82 12.75 -22.57 -5.30
CA GLU A 82 13.76 -22.28 -4.30
C GLU A 82 13.85 -20.77 -4.05
N GLY A 83 13.93 -20.41 -2.77
CA GLY A 83 14.11 -19.05 -2.29
C GLY A 83 15.09 -18.98 -1.13
N LYS A 84 15.24 -17.78 -0.59
CA LYS A 84 15.98 -17.51 0.64
C LYS A 84 15.07 -16.81 1.65
N ALA A 85 15.07 -17.31 2.88
CA ALA A 85 14.37 -16.70 4.00
C ALA A 85 14.84 -15.25 4.19
N TRP A 86 13.91 -14.38 4.53
CA TRP A 86 14.11 -12.95 4.80
C TRP A 86 14.67 -12.12 3.63
N GLU A 87 14.71 -12.70 2.42
CA GLU A 87 15.17 -12.04 1.18
C GLU A 87 14.14 -12.16 0.06
N THR A 88 13.56 -13.35 -0.13
CA THR A 88 12.60 -13.61 -1.21
C THR A 88 11.24 -13.04 -0.86
N ARG A 89 10.64 -12.25 -1.75
CA ARG A 89 9.31 -11.64 -1.56
C ARG A 89 8.30 -12.22 -2.56
N PRO A 90 7.00 -12.26 -2.21
CA PRO A 90 5.95 -12.69 -3.14
C PRO A 90 5.99 -11.97 -4.50
N ILE A 91 6.23 -10.65 -4.51
CA ILE A 91 6.29 -9.88 -5.75
C ILE A 91 7.43 -10.32 -6.69
N ASP A 92 8.56 -10.76 -6.14
CA ASP A 92 9.69 -11.22 -6.94
C ASP A 92 9.37 -12.55 -7.62
N ILE A 93 8.64 -13.42 -6.93
CA ILE A 93 8.18 -14.70 -7.45
C ILE A 93 7.14 -14.47 -8.56
N ALA A 94 6.17 -13.60 -8.32
CA ALA A 94 5.17 -13.23 -9.33
C ALA A 94 5.82 -12.69 -10.61
N ARG A 95 6.82 -11.81 -10.47
CA ARG A 95 7.57 -11.25 -11.61
C ARG A 95 8.37 -12.30 -12.38
N LYS A 96 8.93 -13.30 -11.69
CA LYS A 96 9.64 -14.43 -12.31
C LYS A 96 8.71 -15.34 -13.11
N LEU A 97 7.48 -15.55 -12.62
CA LEU A 97 6.48 -16.36 -13.32
C LEU A 97 5.98 -15.66 -14.58
N ASN A 98 5.41 -14.46 -14.43
CA ASN A 98 4.90 -13.69 -15.55
C ASN A 98 4.64 -12.23 -15.13
N LYS A 99 5.20 -11.27 -15.88
CA LYS A 99 4.97 -9.84 -15.66
C LYS A 99 3.48 -9.47 -15.63
N LYS A 100 2.67 -10.05 -16.52
CA LYS A 100 1.22 -9.79 -16.57
C LYS A 100 0.48 -10.23 -15.31
N ILE A 101 0.96 -11.28 -14.64
CA ILE A 101 0.41 -11.72 -13.37
C ILE A 101 0.84 -10.73 -12.30
N ALA A 102 2.13 -10.39 -12.23
CA ALA A 102 2.66 -9.42 -11.28
C ALA A 102 1.94 -8.06 -11.31
N ASP A 103 1.50 -7.60 -12.48
CA ASP A 103 0.78 -6.33 -12.64
C ASP A 103 -0.68 -6.38 -12.14
N LYS A 104 -1.27 -7.57 -11.98
CA LYS A 104 -2.68 -7.75 -11.57
C LYS A 104 -2.85 -8.17 -10.10
N ILE A 105 -1.78 -8.64 -9.47
CA ILE A 105 -1.84 -9.13 -8.09
C ILE A 105 -2.01 -7.96 -7.12
N VAL A 106 -2.92 -8.11 -6.17
CA VAL A 106 -3.16 -7.15 -5.10
C VAL A 106 -2.49 -7.59 -3.81
N ILE A 107 -2.60 -8.88 -3.47
CA ILE A 107 -2.11 -9.43 -2.21
C ILE A 107 -1.71 -10.90 -2.41
N ALA A 108 -0.85 -11.43 -1.54
CA ALA A 108 -0.55 -12.86 -1.50
C ALA A 108 -1.19 -13.53 -0.29
N LYS A 109 -1.42 -14.84 -0.40
CA LYS A 109 -1.66 -15.72 0.73
C LYS A 109 -0.43 -16.58 0.94
N VAL A 110 0.14 -16.51 2.14
CA VAL A 110 1.27 -17.32 2.57
C VAL A 110 0.80 -18.25 3.67
N ASN A 111 0.87 -19.56 3.46
CA ASN A 111 0.38 -20.57 4.40
C ASN A 111 -1.08 -20.31 4.82
N GLY A 112 -1.92 -19.91 3.85
CA GLY A 112 -3.34 -19.61 4.05
C GLY A 112 -3.65 -18.27 4.72
N LYS A 113 -2.65 -17.42 5.00
CA LYS A 113 -2.83 -16.10 5.64
C LYS A 113 -2.48 -14.98 4.68
N LEU A 114 -3.21 -13.86 4.72
CA LEU A 114 -2.90 -12.68 3.92
C LEU A 114 -1.51 -12.13 4.25
N TRP A 115 -0.77 -11.79 3.19
CA TRP A 115 0.64 -11.44 3.25
C TRP A 115 0.98 -10.38 2.21
N ASP A 116 1.64 -9.31 2.65
CA ASP A 116 2.02 -8.18 1.79
C ASP A 116 3.03 -8.61 0.71
N LEU A 117 2.88 -8.08 -0.49
CA LEU A 117 3.69 -8.47 -1.64
C LEU A 117 5.18 -8.14 -1.49
N GLU A 118 5.50 -7.09 -0.73
CA GLU A 118 6.87 -6.66 -0.44
C GLU A 118 7.45 -7.26 0.84
N ARG A 119 6.63 -7.94 1.65
CA ARG A 119 7.11 -8.57 2.90
C ARG A 119 7.89 -9.85 2.56
N PRO A 120 9.14 -9.99 3.01
CA PRO A 120 9.94 -11.17 2.71
C PRO A 120 9.36 -12.40 3.41
N LEU A 121 9.51 -13.57 2.76
CA LEU A 121 9.12 -14.85 3.32
C LEU A 121 10.10 -15.27 4.41
N GLU A 122 9.59 -15.73 5.54
CA GLU A 122 10.39 -16.04 6.74
C GLU A 122 10.89 -17.49 6.77
N GLY A 123 10.29 -18.37 5.96
CA GLY A 123 10.53 -19.80 5.94
C GLY A 123 9.86 -20.48 4.74
N ASN A 124 9.76 -21.80 4.77
CA ASN A 124 9.01 -22.56 3.78
C ASN A 124 7.54 -22.09 3.75
N ALA A 125 7.00 -21.96 2.56
CA ALA A 125 5.72 -21.28 2.37
C ALA A 125 4.93 -21.89 1.22
N SER A 126 3.64 -22.15 1.42
CA SER A 126 2.69 -22.22 0.31
C SER A 126 2.27 -20.81 -0.08
N LEU A 127 2.30 -20.51 -1.37
CA LEU A 127 2.06 -19.18 -1.91
C LEU A 127 0.91 -19.21 -2.91
N GLU A 128 -0.11 -18.41 -2.64
CA GLU A 128 -1.23 -18.17 -3.54
C GLU A 128 -1.31 -16.67 -3.84
N PHE A 129 -1.57 -16.32 -5.09
CA PHE A 129 -1.67 -14.93 -5.52
C PHE A 129 -3.12 -14.55 -5.72
N LEU A 130 -3.53 -13.43 -5.11
CA LEU A 130 -4.89 -12.93 -5.21
C LEU A 130 -4.90 -11.62 -6.01
N ASN A 131 -5.87 -11.51 -6.89
CA ASN A 131 -6.12 -10.33 -7.72
C ASN A 131 -7.39 -9.61 -7.22
N PHE A 132 -7.84 -8.59 -7.96
CA PHE A 132 -9.03 -7.82 -7.58
C PHE A 132 -10.36 -8.59 -7.77
N GLU A 133 -10.39 -9.68 -8.52
CA GLU A 133 -11.59 -10.52 -8.69
C GLU A 133 -11.84 -11.39 -7.45
N ASP A 134 -10.82 -11.61 -6.61
CA ASP A 134 -10.91 -12.35 -5.36
C ASP A 134 -11.49 -11.50 -4.23
N LYS A 135 -12.37 -12.08 -3.40
CA LYS A 135 -13.00 -11.38 -2.27
C LYS A 135 -11.99 -10.76 -1.30
N ASP A 136 -10.95 -11.51 -0.94
CA ASP A 136 -9.90 -11.00 -0.05
C ASP A 136 -9.06 -9.91 -0.74
N GLY A 137 -8.88 -10.00 -2.06
CA GLY A 137 -8.20 -8.98 -2.85
C GLY A 137 -8.98 -7.67 -2.88
N GLN A 138 -10.30 -7.73 -3.09
CA GLN A 138 -11.18 -6.54 -3.00
C GLN A 138 -11.14 -5.93 -1.60
N TYR A 139 -11.24 -6.76 -0.56
CA TYR A 139 -11.19 -6.28 0.83
C TYR A 139 -9.91 -5.51 1.13
N VAL A 140 -8.75 -6.04 0.75
CA VAL A 140 -7.45 -5.38 0.95
C VAL A 140 -7.32 -4.12 0.10
N PHE A 141 -7.81 -4.14 -1.14
CA PHE A 141 -7.80 -2.98 -2.02
C PHE A 141 -8.62 -1.82 -1.45
N TRP A 142 -9.84 -2.11 -0.99
CA TRP A 142 -10.72 -1.11 -0.38
C TRP A 142 -10.18 -0.60 0.95
N HIS A 143 -9.59 -1.47 1.76
CA HIS A 143 -8.94 -1.06 3.00
C HIS A 143 -7.78 -0.08 2.74
N SER A 144 -6.94 -0.37 1.76
CA SER A 144 -5.83 0.50 1.38
C SER A 144 -6.33 1.83 0.81
N SER A 145 -7.38 1.80 0.01
CA SER A 145 -8.01 2.99 -0.57
C SER A 145 -8.62 3.90 0.50
N ALA A 146 -9.22 3.32 1.55
CA ALA A 146 -9.69 4.05 2.72
C ALA A 146 -8.54 4.82 3.38
N HIS A 147 -7.40 4.18 3.65
CA HIS A 147 -6.24 4.86 4.25
C HIS A 147 -5.73 6.03 3.41
N VAL A 148 -5.67 5.89 2.08
CA VAL A 148 -5.27 6.98 1.18
C VAL A 148 -6.23 8.16 1.28
N MET A 149 -7.54 7.89 1.31
CA MET A 149 -8.55 8.93 1.49
C MET A 149 -8.47 9.57 2.88
N GLY A 150 -8.29 8.77 3.92
CA GLY A 150 -8.12 9.24 5.30
C GLY A 150 -6.92 10.17 5.44
N GLU A 151 -5.76 9.80 4.87
CA GLU A 151 -4.57 10.66 4.88
C GLU A 151 -4.81 11.99 4.15
N ALA A 152 -5.49 11.95 2.99
CA ALA A 152 -5.85 13.16 2.26
C ALA A 152 -6.80 14.05 3.08
N MET A 153 -7.77 13.45 3.77
CA MET A 153 -8.70 14.15 4.65
C MET A 153 -7.99 14.79 5.84
N GLU A 154 -7.08 14.08 6.52
CA GLU A 154 -6.26 14.64 7.61
C GLU A 154 -5.48 15.86 7.08
N LYS A 155 -4.81 15.75 5.93
CA LYS A 155 -4.00 16.84 5.36
C LYS A 155 -4.80 18.07 4.94
N ILE A 156 -6.00 17.89 4.38
CA ILE A 156 -6.81 19.00 3.85
C ILE A 156 -7.66 19.65 4.94
N PHE A 157 -8.23 18.86 5.85
CA PHE A 157 -9.26 19.33 6.79
C PHE A 157 -8.80 19.40 8.24
N GLY A 158 -7.64 18.86 8.60
CA GLY A 158 -7.14 18.98 9.98
C GLY A 158 -7.82 18.06 10.99
N GLY A 159 -8.70 17.17 10.56
CA GLY A 159 -9.50 16.34 11.45
C GLY A 159 -8.80 15.08 11.94
N HIS A 160 -9.48 14.36 12.84
CA HIS A 160 -9.04 13.09 13.40
C HIS A 160 -9.82 11.93 12.81
N LEU A 161 -9.12 10.95 12.25
CA LEU A 161 -9.71 9.74 11.69
C LEU A 161 -10.37 8.88 12.79
N CYS A 162 -11.59 8.42 12.51
CA CYS A 162 -12.40 7.63 13.46
C CYS A 162 -12.56 6.18 13.00
N TYR A 163 -13.31 5.96 11.92
CA TYR A 163 -13.67 4.63 11.44
C TYR A 163 -13.67 4.59 9.91
N GLY A 164 -12.99 3.61 9.31
CA GLY A 164 -12.87 3.51 7.86
C GLY A 164 -12.78 2.08 7.35
N PRO A 165 -13.82 1.26 7.56
CA PRO A 165 -13.81 -0.11 7.09
C PRO A 165 -14.00 -0.16 5.56
N PRO A 166 -13.42 -1.17 4.90
CA PRO A 166 -13.91 -1.56 3.58
C PRO A 166 -15.35 -2.09 3.69
N VAL A 167 -16.15 -1.85 2.65
CA VAL A 167 -17.50 -2.39 2.46
C VAL A 167 -17.54 -3.21 1.16
N GLU A 168 -18.65 -3.91 0.89
CA GLU A 168 -18.76 -4.84 -0.25
C GLU A 168 -18.45 -4.17 -1.60
N GLU A 169 -18.91 -2.95 -1.82
CA GLU A 169 -18.76 -2.23 -3.09
C GLU A 169 -17.82 -1.01 -3.00
N GLY A 170 -17.00 -0.90 -1.95
CA GLY A 170 -16.11 0.25 -1.79
C GLY A 170 -15.59 0.46 -0.38
N PHE A 171 -15.46 1.72 0.02
CA PHE A 171 -14.97 2.12 1.34
C PHE A 171 -15.51 3.49 1.72
N TYR A 172 -15.50 3.78 3.02
CA TYR A 172 -15.73 5.12 3.55
C TYR A 172 -14.73 5.42 4.66
N TYR A 173 -14.67 6.68 5.09
CA TYR A 173 -13.89 7.08 6.25
C TYR A 173 -14.60 8.20 7.01
N ASP A 174 -14.81 7.97 8.30
CA ASP A 174 -15.32 8.95 9.25
C ASP A 174 -14.17 9.76 9.82
N MET A 175 -14.36 11.07 9.89
CA MET A 175 -13.39 11.99 10.47
C MET A 175 -14.12 12.98 11.38
N PHE A 176 -13.54 13.22 12.54
CA PHE A 176 -13.98 14.26 13.46
C PHE A 176 -13.23 15.57 13.17
N THR A 177 -13.98 16.68 13.07
CA THR A 177 -13.42 18.03 12.94
C THR A 177 -14.00 18.93 14.02
N GLU A 178 -13.18 19.79 14.61
CA GLU A 178 -13.71 20.77 15.56
C GLU A 178 -14.64 21.77 14.84
N GLY A 179 -15.89 21.86 15.31
CA GLY A 179 -16.87 22.83 14.83
C GLY A 179 -17.75 22.40 13.66
N ARG A 180 -17.69 21.14 13.21
CA ARG A 180 -18.60 20.53 12.22
C ARG A 180 -18.82 19.05 12.47
#